data_AF-A0A7X9FFU8-F1
#
_entry.id   AF-A0A7X9FFU8-F1
#
_cell.length_a   1.000
_cell.length_b   1.000
_cell.length_c   1.000
_cell.angle_alpha   90.00
_cell.angle_beta   90.00
_cell.angle_gamma   90.00
#
_symmetry.space_group_name_H-M   'P 1'
#
loop_
_entity.id
_entity.type
_entity.pdbx_description
1 polymer ?
#
loop_
_entity_poly.entity_id
_entity_poly.type
_entity_poly.pdbx_seq_one_letter_code
_entity_poly.pdbx_strand_id
1 'polypeptide(L)'
;MVKREKRENLARLITSNREEIVALTRRAEVLAEEKRRTENDQEGLRGEMAAAAERLEQALAAQRKADDDYLQYRAVADDESERLVALEGRISSGRTDSANVEEQVRELQAEIDQQNTHKSTINEEKGRRQQEIASLQDRLASLRSGIATSEGAIEDRQRNLTGAETDLDRLRDRMAELSSAYEATLARRNLLAEMVEHYEGYGSGVVAIFEVADRWPAVSGTVADVIRPHAGMQAAIEAALGEAAQYILCQNHDSACEAVAYLRANKAGRATFLITDKLPMPTERPALPTIDGVTGWADSLVACEERHGRVAWALLGRTIVCQTIDAARAALEVLPDGYRAVTTGGDV
;
A
#
# COMPACT_ATOMS: atom_id res chain seq x y z
N MET A 1 111.26 -127.27 130.35
CA MET A 1 109.95 -127.44 129.68
C MET A 1 109.63 -126.27 128.73
N VAL A 2 110.62 -125.75 127.98
CA VAL A 2 110.57 -124.47 127.21
C VAL A 2 110.53 -124.68 125.67
N LYS A 3 110.53 -125.93 125.19
CA LYS A 3 110.59 -126.24 123.73
C LYS A 3 109.23 -126.54 123.07
N ARG A 4 108.13 -126.61 123.82
CA ARG A 4 106.78 -126.93 123.27
C ARG A 4 106.03 -125.67 122.82
N GLU A 5 106.25 -124.52 123.47
CA GLU A 5 105.63 -123.22 123.13
C GLU A 5 106.07 -122.63 121.78
N LYS A 6 107.29 -122.90 121.30
CA LYS A 6 107.77 -122.31 120.03
C LYS A 6 107.28 -123.02 118.77
N ARG A 7 106.86 -124.29 118.86
CA ARG A 7 106.48 -125.10 117.68
C ARG A 7 105.01 -124.90 117.29
N GLU A 8 104.12 -124.72 118.26
CA GLU A 8 102.69 -124.43 118.00
C GLU A 8 102.46 -123.00 117.49
N ASN A 9 103.32 -122.05 117.85
CA ASN A 9 103.18 -120.66 117.41
C ASN A 9 103.64 -120.46 115.95
N LEU A 10 104.68 -121.17 115.52
CA LEU A 10 105.17 -121.12 114.13
C LEU A 10 104.21 -121.83 113.15
N ALA A 11 103.54 -122.89 113.59
CA ALA A 11 102.53 -123.57 112.79
C ALA A 11 101.31 -122.67 112.52
N ARG A 12 100.81 -121.94 113.54
CA ARG A 12 99.70 -120.98 113.37
C ARG A 12 100.04 -119.84 112.42
N LEU A 13 101.27 -119.33 112.45
CA LEU A 13 101.69 -118.23 111.57
C LEU A 13 101.77 -118.66 110.10
N ILE A 14 102.21 -119.89 109.81
CA ILE A 14 102.28 -120.42 108.43
C ILE A 14 100.88 -120.65 107.85
N THR A 15 99.93 -121.13 108.66
CA THR A 15 98.53 -121.30 108.22
C THR A 15 97.88 -119.95 107.93
N SER A 16 98.06 -118.97 108.83
CA SER A 16 97.55 -117.60 108.66
C SER A 16 98.09 -116.94 107.38
N ASN A 17 99.40 -117.07 107.11
CA ASN A 17 100.01 -116.47 105.93
C ASN A 17 99.58 -117.17 104.62
N ARG A 18 99.29 -118.48 104.66
CA ARG A 18 98.76 -119.20 103.49
C ARG A 18 97.33 -118.78 103.15
N GLU A 19 96.50 -118.57 104.17
CA GLU A 19 95.13 -118.08 103.98
C GLU A 19 95.11 -116.64 103.43
N GLU A 20 96.03 -115.77 103.90
CA GLU A 20 96.18 -114.42 103.34
C GLU A 20 96.66 -114.40 101.88
N ILE A 21 97.60 -115.28 101.50
CA ILE A 21 98.05 -115.37 100.10
C ILE A 21 96.90 -115.79 99.19
N VAL A 22 96.10 -116.80 99.56
CA VAL A 22 94.94 -117.25 98.77
C VAL A 22 93.88 -116.14 98.67
N ALA A 23 93.63 -115.41 99.76
CA ALA A 23 92.70 -114.28 99.75
C ALA A 23 93.17 -113.14 98.84
N LEU A 24 94.47 -112.82 98.85
CA LEU A 24 95.05 -111.78 98.00
C LEU A 24 95.10 -112.18 96.52
N THR A 25 95.37 -113.44 96.19
CA THR A 25 95.32 -113.93 94.80
C THR A 25 93.90 -113.86 94.22
N ARG A 26 92.89 -114.30 94.99
CA ARG A 26 91.48 -114.15 94.58
C ARG A 26 91.08 -112.68 94.37
N ARG A 27 91.57 -111.77 95.22
CA ARG A 27 91.29 -110.34 95.09
C ARG A 27 91.95 -109.74 93.85
N ALA A 28 93.15 -110.19 93.48
CA ALA A 28 93.81 -109.78 92.25
C ALA A 28 93.07 -110.25 90.99
N GLU A 29 92.55 -111.48 90.98
CA GLU A 29 91.73 -112.00 89.87
C GLU A 29 90.42 -111.22 89.70
N VAL A 30 89.72 -110.91 90.80
CA VAL A 30 88.50 -110.09 90.77
C VAL A 30 88.78 -108.68 90.24
N LEU A 31 89.85 -108.04 90.71
CA LEU A 31 90.24 -106.70 90.25
C LEU A 31 90.69 -106.69 88.78
N ALA A 32 91.32 -107.76 88.28
CA ALA A 32 91.70 -107.87 86.88
C ALA A 32 90.47 -108.00 85.97
N GLU A 33 89.44 -108.74 86.39
CA GLU A 33 88.19 -108.86 85.64
C GLU A 33 87.37 -107.57 85.73
N GLU A 34 87.33 -106.89 86.88
CA GLU A 34 86.70 -105.56 87.01
C GLU A 34 87.37 -104.52 86.12
N LYS A 35 88.71 -104.52 86.05
CA LYS A 35 89.47 -103.65 85.15
C LYS A 35 89.12 -103.93 83.68
N ARG A 36 89.08 -105.20 83.27
CA ARG A 36 88.71 -105.58 81.90
C ARG A 36 87.28 -105.18 81.54
N ARG A 37 86.35 -105.30 82.51
CA ARG A 37 84.96 -104.84 82.35
C ARG A 37 84.89 -103.33 82.17
N THR A 38 85.58 -102.57 83.02
CA THR A 38 85.61 -101.11 82.92
C THR A 38 86.32 -100.60 81.68
N GLU A 39 87.36 -101.28 81.18
CA GLU A 39 88.02 -100.95 79.91
C GLU A 39 87.06 -101.17 78.72
N ASN A 40 86.32 -102.28 78.69
CA ASN A 40 85.30 -102.54 77.65
C ASN A 40 84.13 -101.54 77.72
N ASP A 41 83.66 -101.20 78.93
CA ASP A 41 82.60 -100.19 79.11
C ASP A 41 83.10 -98.80 78.67
N GLN A 42 84.39 -98.47 78.92
CA GLN A 42 84.99 -97.23 78.44
C GLN A 42 85.09 -97.17 76.91
N GLU A 43 85.42 -98.28 76.28
CA GLU A 43 85.51 -98.38 74.82
C GLU A 43 84.12 -98.30 74.16
N GLY A 44 83.11 -98.94 74.76
CA GLY A 44 81.70 -98.81 74.38
C GLY A 44 81.17 -97.37 74.50
N LEU A 45 81.39 -96.73 75.66
CA LEU A 45 81.00 -95.33 75.89
C LEU A 45 81.71 -94.35 74.95
N ARG A 46 82.97 -94.61 74.58
CA ARG A 46 83.69 -93.82 73.57
C ARG A 46 83.07 -93.98 72.18
N GLY A 47 82.67 -95.19 71.81
CA GLY A 47 81.94 -95.45 70.56
C GLY A 47 80.59 -94.75 70.51
N GLU A 48 79.82 -94.81 71.59
CA GLU A 48 78.54 -94.10 71.73
C GLU A 48 78.70 -92.58 71.69
N MET A 49 79.74 -92.03 72.36
CA MET A 49 80.07 -90.60 72.28
C MET A 49 80.42 -90.18 70.86
N ALA A 50 81.21 -90.97 70.13
CA ALA A 50 81.59 -90.65 68.75
C ALA A 50 80.35 -90.65 67.82
N ALA A 51 79.49 -91.66 67.95
CA ALA A 51 78.25 -91.73 67.17
C ALA A 51 77.25 -90.61 67.55
N ALA A 52 77.17 -90.23 68.82
CA ALA A 52 76.35 -89.11 69.27
C ALA A 52 76.89 -87.76 68.77
N ALA A 53 78.22 -87.58 68.76
CA ALA A 53 78.87 -86.39 68.22
C ALA A 53 78.62 -86.24 66.71
N GLU A 54 78.73 -87.34 65.95
CA GLU A 54 78.47 -87.34 64.50
C GLU A 54 76.99 -87.04 64.19
N ARG A 55 76.04 -87.62 64.95
CA ARG A 55 74.61 -87.28 64.80
C ARG A 55 74.31 -85.83 65.17
N LEU A 56 74.97 -85.28 66.18
CA LEU A 56 74.83 -83.88 66.56
C LEU A 56 75.36 -82.96 65.46
N GLU A 57 76.50 -83.29 64.86
CA GLU A 57 77.07 -82.54 63.75
C GLU A 57 76.16 -82.57 62.52
N GLN A 58 75.61 -83.73 62.16
CA GLN A 58 74.62 -83.86 61.09
C GLN A 58 73.34 -83.07 61.37
N ALA A 59 72.83 -83.10 62.61
CA ALA A 59 71.65 -82.36 63.01
C ALA A 59 71.88 -80.84 62.97
N LEU A 60 73.05 -80.36 63.44
CA LEU A 60 73.42 -78.96 63.37
C LEU A 60 73.62 -78.49 61.92
N ALA A 61 74.19 -79.33 61.05
CA ALA A 61 74.32 -79.02 59.63
C ALA A 61 72.95 -78.94 58.93
N ALA A 62 72.04 -79.86 59.24
CA ALA A 62 70.67 -79.84 58.74
C ALA A 62 69.90 -78.62 59.25
N GLN A 63 70.08 -78.24 60.52
CA GLN A 63 69.46 -77.04 61.10
C GLN A 63 69.98 -75.76 60.44
N ARG A 64 71.30 -75.63 60.26
CA ARG A 64 71.88 -74.48 59.56
C ARG A 64 71.34 -74.36 58.13
N LYS A 65 71.24 -75.47 57.40
CA LYS A 65 70.67 -75.48 56.06
C LYS A 65 69.20 -75.04 56.07
N ALA A 66 68.41 -75.53 57.02
CA ALA A 66 67.00 -75.14 57.16
C ALA A 66 66.84 -73.66 57.55
N ASP A 67 67.71 -73.13 58.40
CA ASP A 67 67.74 -71.71 58.78
C ASP A 67 68.14 -70.83 57.58
N ASP A 68 69.14 -71.24 56.79
CA ASP A 68 69.55 -70.56 55.57
C ASP A 68 68.43 -70.57 54.51
N ASP A 69 67.79 -71.71 54.29
CA ASP A 69 66.63 -71.84 53.38
C ASP A 69 65.47 -70.96 53.87
N TYR A 70 65.18 -70.93 55.17
CA TYR A 70 64.15 -70.07 55.76
C TYR A 70 64.45 -68.59 55.56
N LEU A 71 65.70 -68.16 55.76
CA LEU A 71 66.13 -66.78 55.53
C LEU A 71 66.02 -66.40 54.05
N GLN A 72 66.34 -67.30 53.12
CA GLN A 72 66.16 -67.08 51.69
C GLN A 72 64.67 -66.96 51.32
N TYR A 73 63.82 -67.87 51.79
CA TYR A 73 62.38 -67.79 51.55
C TYR A 73 61.77 -66.54 52.14
N ARG A 74 62.21 -66.12 53.33
CA ARG A 74 61.78 -64.88 53.96
C ARG A 74 62.19 -63.66 53.14
N ALA A 75 63.43 -63.61 52.66
CA ALA A 75 63.89 -62.51 51.81
C ALA A 75 63.10 -62.41 50.50
N VAL A 76 62.77 -63.54 49.86
CA VAL A 76 61.91 -63.57 48.66
C VAL A 76 60.48 -63.15 48.98
N ALA A 77 59.93 -63.60 50.11
CA ALA A 77 58.59 -63.21 50.55
C ALA A 77 58.50 -61.71 50.87
N ASP A 78 59.55 -61.14 51.48
CA ASP A 78 59.65 -59.72 51.77
C ASP A 78 59.73 -58.89 50.47
N ASP A 79 60.55 -59.28 49.48
CA ASP A 79 60.61 -58.64 48.15
C ASP A 79 59.28 -58.70 47.39
N GLU A 80 58.59 -59.85 47.42
CA GLU A 80 57.30 -60.00 46.76
C GLU A 80 56.20 -59.20 47.48
N SER A 81 56.27 -59.09 48.81
CA SER A 81 55.39 -58.23 49.61
C SER A 81 55.61 -56.75 49.29
N GLU A 82 56.86 -56.31 49.15
CA GLU A 82 57.19 -54.95 48.71
C GLU A 82 56.65 -54.67 47.29
N ARG A 83 56.76 -55.63 46.37
CA ARG A 83 56.18 -55.52 45.01
C ARG A 83 54.66 -55.45 45.03
N LEU A 84 54.00 -56.25 45.87
CA LEU A 84 52.55 -56.22 46.02
C LEU A 84 52.09 -54.85 46.54
N VAL A 85 52.76 -54.31 47.56
CA VAL A 85 52.48 -52.96 48.07
C VAL A 85 52.68 -51.89 46.99
N ALA A 86 53.75 -51.99 46.20
CA ALA A 86 53.99 -51.08 45.08
C ALA A 86 52.91 -51.20 43.98
N LEU A 87 52.46 -52.42 43.67
CA LEU A 87 51.42 -52.70 42.69
C LEU A 87 50.05 -52.19 43.17
N GLU A 88 49.71 -52.42 44.44
CA GLU A 88 48.51 -51.86 45.09
C GLU A 88 48.52 -50.33 45.06
N GLY A 89 49.67 -49.72 45.34
CA GLY A 89 49.87 -48.27 45.21
C GLY A 89 49.59 -47.77 43.80
N ARG A 90 50.10 -48.45 42.77
CA ARG A 90 49.84 -48.13 41.34
C ARG A 90 48.39 -48.35 40.91
N ILE A 91 47.73 -49.39 41.42
CA ILE A 91 46.31 -49.64 41.16
C ILE A 91 45.46 -48.56 41.81
N SER A 92 45.79 -48.16 43.04
CA SER A 92 45.11 -47.08 43.76
C SER A 92 45.28 -45.73 43.06
N SER A 93 46.49 -45.39 42.63
CA SER A 93 46.73 -44.16 41.85
C SER A 93 45.98 -44.19 40.52
N GLY A 94 46.04 -45.31 39.78
CA GLY A 94 45.33 -45.45 38.50
C GLY A 94 43.80 -45.38 38.65
N ARG A 95 43.23 -45.90 39.75
CA ARG A 95 41.81 -45.74 40.07
C ARG A 95 41.44 -44.28 40.34
N THR A 96 42.31 -43.56 41.05
CA THR A 96 42.11 -42.13 41.34
C THR A 96 42.18 -41.31 40.06
N ASP A 97 43.15 -41.58 39.20
CA ASP A 97 43.27 -40.94 37.88
C ASP A 97 42.06 -41.24 36.98
N SER A 98 41.60 -42.49 36.93
CA SER A 98 40.39 -42.88 36.18
C SER A 98 39.14 -42.15 36.69
N ALA A 99 38.98 -42.06 38.02
CA ALA A 99 37.86 -41.34 38.63
C ALA A 99 37.90 -39.84 38.29
N ASN A 100 39.08 -39.22 38.31
CA ASN A 100 39.28 -37.82 37.93
C ASN A 100 38.95 -37.59 36.45
N VAL A 101 39.39 -38.47 35.55
CA VAL A 101 39.08 -38.39 34.12
C VAL A 101 37.59 -38.57 33.86
N GLU A 102 36.93 -39.53 34.53
CA GLU A 102 35.48 -39.71 34.42
C GLU A 102 34.71 -38.47 34.90
N GLU A 103 35.17 -37.80 35.95
CA GLU A 103 34.59 -36.55 36.43
C GLU A 103 34.76 -35.41 35.41
N GLN A 104 35.95 -35.26 34.84
CA GLN A 104 36.19 -34.29 33.76
C GLN A 104 35.33 -34.56 32.52
N VAL A 105 35.15 -35.83 32.14
CA VAL A 105 34.27 -36.21 31.02
C VAL A 105 32.82 -35.84 31.34
N ARG A 106 32.34 -36.09 32.56
CA ARG A 106 30.98 -35.68 32.98
C ARG A 106 30.81 -34.16 32.94
N GLU A 107 31.79 -33.40 33.41
CA GLU A 107 31.76 -31.94 33.39
C GLU A 107 31.73 -31.39 31.95
N LEU A 108 32.61 -31.88 31.08
CA LEU A 108 32.63 -31.51 29.67
C LEU A 108 31.33 -31.89 28.94
N GLN A 109 30.75 -33.05 29.26
CA GLN A 109 29.48 -33.47 28.68
C GLN A 109 28.34 -32.52 29.08
N ALA A 110 28.29 -32.12 30.36
CA ALA A 110 27.32 -31.14 30.85
C ALA A 110 27.50 -29.77 30.17
N GLU A 111 28.74 -29.33 29.96
CA GLU A 111 29.05 -28.09 29.24
C GLU A 111 28.62 -28.16 27.77
N ILE A 112 28.86 -29.28 27.09
CA ILE A 112 28.39 -29.52 25.72
C ILE A 112 26.86 -29.45 25.64
N ASP A 113 26.15 -30.09 26.56
CA ASP A 113 24.68 -30.07 26.60
C ASP A 113 24.15 -28.65 26.86
N GLN A 114 24.80 -27.89 27.75
CA GLN A 114 24.48 -26.49 27.98
C GLN A 114 24.73 -25.62 26.74
N GLN A 115 25.84 -25.81 26.03
CA GLN A 115 26.10 -25.07 24.80
C GLN A 115 25.14 -25.44 23.67
N ASN A 116 24.75 -26.70 23.57
CA ASN A 116 23.78 -27.15 22.57
C ASN A 116 22.38 -26.56 22.83
N THR A 117 21.94 -26.53 24.09
CA THR A 117 20.67 -25.87 24.45
C THR A 117 20.74 -24.37 24.14
N HIS A 118 21.82 -23.67 24.52
CA HIS A 118 21.98 -22.26 24.21
C HIS A 118 22.00 -21.97 22.70
N LYS A 119 22.69 -22.81 21.91
CA LYS A 119 22.71 -22.72 20.45
C LYS A 119 21.32 -22.94 19.84
N SER A 120 20.52 -23.86 20.38
CA SER A 120 19.14 -24.06 19.94
C SER A 120 18.31 -22.80 20.15
N THR A 121 18.37 -22.20 21.36
CA THR A 121 17.64 -20.98 21.68
C THR A 121 18.04 -19.82 20.77
N ILE A 122 19.34 -19.62 20.52
CA ILE A 122 19.83 -18.59 19.60
C ILE A 122 19.30 -18.82 18.17
N ASN A 123 19.28 -20.06 17.70
CA ASN A 123 18.77 -20.37 16.36
C ASN A 123 17.26 -20.12 16.24
N GLU A 124 16.48 -20.43 17.27
CA GLU A 124 15.05 -20.12 17.32
C GLU A 124 14.81 -18.61 17.30
N GLU A 125 15.54 -17.84 18.11
CA GLU A 125 15.46 -16.38 18.11
C GLU A 125 15.86 -15.78 16.77
N LYS A 126 16.93 -16.32 16.15
CA LYS A 126 17.37 -15.91 14.81
C LYS A 126 16.29 -16.17 13.77
N GLY A 127 15.66 -17.35 13.80
CA GLY A 127 14.56 -17.70 12.90
C GLY A 127 13.37 -16.75 13.06
N ARG A 128 12.98 -16.44 14.31
CA ARG A 128 11.91 -15.48 14.59
C ARG A 128 12.24 -14.08 14.08
N ARG A 129 13.46 -13.58 14.33
CA ARG A 129 13.89 -12.26 13.83
C ARG A 129 13.94 -12.23 12.29
N GLN A 130 14.34 -13.31 11.64
CA GLN A 130 14.34 -13.39 10.17
C GLN A 130 12.93 -13.31 9.60
N GLN A 131 11.95 -13.98 10.22
CA GLN A 131 10.55 -13.87 9.83
C GLN A 131 10.00 -12.44 10.05
N GLU A 132 10.35 -11.81 11.17
CA GLU A 132 9.95 -10.44 11.47
C GLU A 132 10.53 -9.46 10.44
N ILE A 133 11.81 -9.58 10.09
CA ILE A 133 12.45 -8.78 9.04
C ILE A 133 11.74 -8.94 7.70
N ALA A 134 11.44 -10.17 7.27
CA ALA A 134 10.73 -10.42 6.02
C ALA A 134 9.35 -9.74 6.03
N SER A 135 8.60 -9.86 7.13
CA SER A 135 7.28 -9.23 7.27
C SER A 135 7.34 -7.70 7.22
N LEU A 136 8.38 -7.11 7.82
CA LEU A 136 8.59 -5.66 7.81
C LEU A 136 9.01 -5.17 6.42
N GLN A 137 9.81 -5.95 5.69
CA GLN A 137 10.19 -5.63 4.31
C GLN A 137 8.98 -5.63 3.38
N ASP A 138 8.11 -6.63 3.48
CA ASP A 138 6.86 -6.70 2.69
C ASP A 138 5.92 -5.54 3.02
N ARG A 139 5.79 -5.20 4.31
CA ARG A 139 4.98 -4.07 4.75
C ARG A 139 5.54 -2.72 4.29
N LEU A 140 6.86 -2.59 4.26
CA LEU A 140 7.52 -1.39 3.77
C LEU A 140 7.37 -1.24 2.25
N ALA A 141 7.46 -2.34 1.50
CA ALA A 141 7.20 -2.35 0.07
C ALA A 141 5.75 -1.96 -0.28
N SER A 142 4.76 -2.50 0.46
CA SER A 142 3.36 -2.16 0.23
C SER A 142 3.05 -0.70 0.59
N LEU A 143 3.61 -0.18 1.69
CA LEU A 143 3.48 1.24 2.05
C LEU A 143 4.13 2.15 1.00
N ARG A 144 5.31 1.82 0.49
CA ARG A 144 5.96 2.59 -0.60
C ARG A 144 5.11 2.61 -1.86
N SER A 145 4.54 1.46 -2.23
CA SER A 145 3.61 1.41 -3.36
C SER A 145 2.39 2.28 -3.11
N GLY A 146 1.78 2.21 -1.92
CA GLY A 146 0.60 3.02 -1.59
C GLY A 146 0.87 4.53 -1.58
N ILE A 147 2.05 4.95 -1.15
CA ILE A 147 2.49 6.36 -1.22
C ILE A 147 2.58 6.80 -2.68
N ALA A 148 3.28 6.05 -3.54
CA ALA A 148 3.42 6.39 -4.95
C ALA A 148 2.07 6.50 -5.67
N THR A 149 1.11 5.59 -5.39
CA THR A 149 -0.24 5.67 -5.95
C THR A 149 -0.99 6.91 -5.46
N SER A 150 -0.83 7.26 -4.18
CA SER A 150 -1.49 8.42 -3.58
C SER A 150 -0.94 9.73 -4.13
N GLU A 151 0.38 9.81 -4.32
CA GLU A 151 1.05 10.97 -4.95
C GLU A 151 0.56 11.19 -6.38
N GLY A 152 0.49 10.12 -7.20
CA GLY A 152 -0.07 10.22 -8.55
C GLY A 152 -1.53 10.67 -8.56
N ALA A 153 -2.35 10.18 -7.63
CA ALA A 153 -3.74 10.60 -7.51
C ALA A 153 -3.88 12.07 -7.07
N ILE A 154 -2.97 12.58 -6.25
CA ILE A 154 -2.93 14.00 -5.85
C ILE A 154 -2.59 14.87 -7.07
N GLU A 155 -1.56 14.51 -7.84
CA GLU A 155 -1.19 15.25 -9.05
C GLU A 155 -2.32 15.30 -10.09
N ASP A 156 -3.00 14.18 -10.33
CA ASP A 156 -4.14 14.11 -11.24
C ASP A 156 -5.30 15.00 -10.76
N ARG A 157 -5.59 14.99 -9.45
CA ARG A 157 -6.61 15.87 -8.87
C ARG A 157 -6.22 17.34 -8.96
N GLN A 158 -4.95 17.67 -8.75
CA GLN A 158 -4.44 19.04 -8.89
C GLN A 158 -4.59 19.55 -10.33
N ARG A 159 -4.26 18.71 -11.32
CA ARG A 159 -4.45 19.03 -12.74
C ARG A 159 -5.92 19.22 -13.10
N ASN A 160 -6.81 18.37 -12.58
CA ASN A 160 -8.25 18.52 -12.82
C ASN A 160 -8.83 19.77 -12.15
N LEU A 161 -8.38 20.11 -10.93
CA LEU A 161 -8.82 21.31 -10.22
C LEU A 161 -8.43 22.57 -10.98
N THR A 162 -7.17 22.68 -11.38
CA THR A 162 -6.68 23.84 -12.16
C THR A 162 -7.40 23.97 -13.50
N GLY A 163 -7.68 22.85 -14.20
CA GLY A 163 -8.50 22.85 -15.41
C GLY A 163 -9.92 23.37 -15.16
N ALA A 164 -10.59 22.87 -14.11
CA ALA A 164 -11.94 23.31 -13.75
C ALA A 164 -12.01 24.80 -13.35
N GLU A 165 -10.98 25.32 -12.67
CA GLU A 165 -10.87 26.75 -12.32
C GLU A 165 -10.77 27.61 -13.59
N THR A 166 -9.93 27.21 -14.56
CA THR A 166 -9.82 27.95 -15.83
C THR A 166 -11.10 27.93 -16.65
N ASP A 167 -11.82 26.81 -16.67
CA ASP A 167 -13.12 26.72 -17.35
C ASP A 167 -14.19 27.57 -16.66
N LEU A 168 -14.18 27.61 -15.31
CA LEU A 168 -15.10 28.44 -14.54
C LEU A 168 -14.91 29.92 -14.83
N ASP A 169 -13.67 30.40 -14.88
CA ASP A 169 -13.38 31.80 -15.18
C ASP A 169 -13.78 32.17 -16.61
N ARG A 170 -13.51 31.29 -17.59
CA ARG A 170 -13.98 31.48 -18.97
C ARG A 170 -15.51 31.56 -19.06
N LEU A 171 -16.23 30.73 -18.32
CA LEU A 171 -17.69 30.75 -18.29
C LEU A 171 -18.24 32.01 -17.61
N ARG A 172 -17.57 32.53 -16.58
CA ARG A 172 -17.93 33.80 -15.93
C ARG A 172 -17.78 34.98 -16.87
N ASP A 173 -16.66 35.06 -17.59
CA ASP A 173 -16.44 36.12 -18.58
C ASP A 173 -17.51 36.07 -19.68
N ARG A 174 -17.80 34.86 -20.18
CA ARG A 174 -18.85 34.68 -21.19
C ARG A 174 -20.24 35.06 -20.70
N MET A 175 -20.55 34.76 -19.43
CA MET A 175 -21.81 35.14 -18.82
C MET A 175 -21.93 36.66 -18.69
N ALA A 176 -20.85 37.35 -18.31
CA ALA A 176 -20.83 38.81 -18.22
C ALA A 176 -21.04 39.47 -19.60
N GLU A 177 -20.37 38.97 -20.64
CA GLU A 177 -20.56 39.43 -22.02
C GLU A 177 -22.01 39.28 -22.49
N LEU A 178 -22.60 38.09 -22.27
CA LEU A 178 -23.97 37.81 -22.68
C LEU A 178 -24.99 38.64 -21.90
N SER A 179 -24.77 38.87 -20.60
CA SER A 179 -25.64 39.72 -19.79
C SER A 179 -25.64 41.16 -20.29
N SER A 180 -24.45 41.71 -20.60
CA SER A 180 -24.32 43.06 -21.15
C SER A 180 -24.99 43.18 -22.52
N ALA A 181 -24.80 42.20 -23.40
CA ALA A 181 -25.45 42.17 -24.71
C ALA A 181 -26.98 42.07 -24.60
N TYR A 182 -27.48 41.28 -23.64
CA TYR A 182 -28.91 41.16 -23.36
C TYR A 182 -29.50 42.48 -22.87
N GLU A 183 -28.87 43.13 -21.89
CA GLU A 183 -29.30 44.43 -21.37
C GLU A 183 -29.32 45.51 -22.45
N ALA A 184 -28.28 45.57 -23.29
CA ALA A 184 -28.22 46.50 -24.42
C ALA A 184 -29.35 46.25 -25.44
N THR A 185 -29.63 44.98 -25.74
CA THR A 185 -30.71 44.60 -26.67
C THR A 185 -32.08 44.91 -26.07
N LEU A 186 -32.28 44.66 -24.78
CA LEU A 186 -33.51 44.96 -24.06
C LEU A 186 -33.75 46.48 -23.99
N ALA A 187 -32.72 47.27 -23.68
CA ALA A 187 -32.79 48.72 -23.68
C ALA A 187 -33.16 49.25 -25.08
N ARG A 188 -32.52 48.74 -26.13
CA ARG A 188 -32.86 49.09 -27.51
C ARG A 188 -34.29 48.73 -27.87
N ARG A 189 -34.76 47.55 -27.46
CA ARG A 189 -36.15 47.11 -27.70
C ARG A 189 -37.14 48.03 -27.00
N ASN A 190 -36.89 48.38 -25.74
CA ASN A 190 -37.77 49.25 -24.97
C ASN A 190 -37.82 50.65 -25.58
N LEU A 191 -36.67 51.21 -25.96
CA LEU A 191 -36.61 52.50 -26.67
C LEU A 191 -37.44 52.43 -27.96
N LEU A 192 -37.24 51.40 -28.80
CA LEU A 192 -38.02 51.26 -30.04
C LEU A 192 -39.53 51.08 -29.78
N ALA A 193 -39.91 50.39 -28.70
CA ALA A 193 -41.31 50.23 -28.32
C ALA A 193 -41.92 51.57 -27.87
N GLU A 194 -41.20 52.37 -27.07
CA GLU A 194 -41.62 53.71 -26.66
C GLU A 194 -41.78 54.64 -27.87
N MET A 195 -40.83 54.60 -28.82
CA MET A 195 -40.93 55.38 -30.06
C MET A 195 -42.18 55.02 -30.87
N VAL A 196 -42.53 53.74 -30.95
CA VAL A 196 -43.74 53.27 -31.65
C VAL A 196 -45.01 53.71 -30.91
N GLU A 197 -45.05 53.55 -29.59
CA GLU A 197 -46.20 53.95 -28.77
C GLU A 197 -46.50 55.45 -28.86
N HIS A 198 -45.45 56.27 -28.93
CA HIS A 198 -45.57 57.73 -29.06
C HIS A 198 -45.67 58.23 -30.50
N TYR A 199 -45.78 57.33 -31.49
CA TYR A 199 -45.80 57.69 -32.92
C TYR A 199 -44.62 58.63 -33.29
N GLU A 200 -43.44 58.40 -32.72
CA GLU A 200 -42.26 59.21 -33.04
C GLU A 200 -41.92 59.12 -34.53
N GLY A 201 -41.62 60.27 -35.15
CA GLY A 201 -41.37 60.37 -36.59
C GLY A 201 -42.63 60.60 -37.44
N TYR A 202 -43.83 60.49 -36.87
CA TYR A 202 -45.06 60.93 -37.54
C TYR A 202 -45.22 62.45 -37.50
N GLY A 203 -45.95 63.00 -38.47
CA GLY A 203 -46.33 64.41 -38.45
C GLY A 203 -47.16 64.77 -37.20
N SER A 204 -46.99 65.97 -36.66
CA SER A 204 -47.64 66.41 -35.42
C SER A 204 -49.17 66.28 -35.40
N GLY A 205 -49.82 66.40 -36.56
CA GLY A 205 -51.26 66.21 -36.67
C GLY A 205 -51.70 64.75 -36.51
N VAL A 206 -50.86 63.79 -36.89
CA VAL A 206 -51.16 62.36 -36.69
C VAL A 206 -51.05 62.01 -35.21
N VAL A 207 -49.95 62.44 -34.57
CA VAL A 207 -49.72 62.26 -33.13
C VAL A 207 -50.90 62.83 -32.31
N ALA A 208 -51.33 64.06 -32.60
CA ALA A 208 -52.42 64.70 -31.87
C ALA A 208 -53.78 64.00 -32.02
N ILE A 209 -54.02 63.24 -33.11
CA ILE A 209 -55.24 62.42 -33.24
C ILE A 209 -55.15 61.19 -32.33
N PHE A 210 -54.00 60.52 -32.28
CA PHE A 210 -53.82 59.30 -31.50
C PHE A 210 -53.63 59.56 -29.99
N GLU A 211 -53.16 60.73 -29.57
CA GLU A 211 -53.16 61.15 -28.15
C GLU A 211 -54.56 61.12 -27.52
N VAL A 212 -55.60 61.32 -28.32
CA VAL A 212 -57.00 61.25 -27.91
C VAL A 212 -57.77 60.21 -28.72
N ALA A 213 -57.13 59.05 -29.01
CA ALA A 213 -57.68 57.98 -29.84
C ALA A 213 -59.10 57.54 -29.40
N ASP A 214 -59.39 57.51 -28.10
CA ASP A 214 -60.70 57.15 -27.54
C ASP A 214 -61.85 58.04 -28.03
N ARG A 215 -61.55 59.28 -28.46
CA ARG A 215 -62.53 60.21 -29.02
C ARG A 215 -62.95 59.82 -30.44
N TRP A 216 -62.16 58.99 -31.12
CA TRP A 216 -62.29 58.69 -32.53
C TRP A 216 -62.54 57.19 -32.77
N PRO A 217 -63.70 56.64 -32.36
CA PRO A 217 -63.99 55.20 -32.50
C PRO A 217 -64.00 54.72 -33.96
N ALA A 218 -64.17 55.63 -34.92
CA ALA A 218 -64.12 55.34 -36.36
C ALA A 218 -62.68 55.30 -36.93
N VAL A 219 -61.64 55.57 -36.13
CA VAL A 219 -60.23 55.52 -36.55
C VAL A 219 -59.64 54.14 -36.25
N SER A 220 -58.99 53.54 -37.23
CA SER A 220 -58.47 52.15 -37.16
C SER A 220 -56.94 52.06 -37.17
N GLY A 221 -56.25 53.14 -36.84
CA GLY A 221 -54.78 53.23 -36.95
C GLY A 221 -54.34 53.93 -38.24
N THR A 222 -53.05 53.82 -38.54
CA THR A 222 -52.43 54.32 -39.77
C THR A 222 -52.28 53.22 -40.81
N VAL A 223 -51.92 53.58 -42.04
CA VAL A 223 -51.60 52.61 -43.09
C VAL A 223 -50.43 51.69 -42.68
N ALA A 224 -49.40 52.24 -42.03
CA ALA A 224 -48.25 51.47 -41.56
C ALA A 224 -48.62 50.44 -40.47
N ASP A 225 -49.67 50.69 -39.67
CA ASP A 225 -50.11 49.76 -38.62
C ASP A 225 -50.81 48.52 -39.20
N VAL A 226 -51.46 48.66 -40.35
CA VAL A 226 -52.31 47.59 -40.93
C VAL A 226 -51.66 46.82 -42.08
N ILE A 227 -50.63 47.39 -42.71
CA ILE A 227 -49.88 46.76 -43.81
C ILE A 227 -48.57 46.18 -43.29
N ARG A 228 -48.38 44.86 -43.42
CA ARG A 228 -47.16 44.16 -43.04
C ARG A 228 -46.40 43.66 -44.26
N PRO A 229 -45.27 44.27 -44.65
CA PRO A 229 -44.45 43.77 -45.75
C PRO A 229 -43.95 42.36 -45.51
N HIS A 230 -43.86 41.54 -46.58
CA HIS A 230 -43.14 40.28 -46.51
C HIS A 230 -41.64 40.50 -46.26
N ALA A 231 -40.97 39.48 -45.73
CA ALA A 231 -39.54 39.55 -45.44
C ALA A 231 -38.73 39.90 -46.70
N GLY A 232 -37.88 40.92 -46.61
CA GLY A 232 -37.06 41.42 -47.72
C GLY A 232 -37.74 42.46 -48.61
N MET A 233 -39.01 42.79 -48.37
CA MET A 233 -39.76 43.79 -49.14
C MET A 233 -39.96 45.12 -48.40
N GLN A 234 -39.39 45.28 -47.20
CA GLN A 234 -39.64 46.44 -46.35
C GLN A 234 -39.29 47.77 -47.05
N ALA A 235 -38.09 47.87 -47.63
CA ALA A 235 -37.64 49.09 -48.32
C ALA A 235 -38.50 49.42 -49.55
N ALA A 236 -38.89 48.41 -50.32
CA ALA A 236 -39.74 48.59 -51.49
C ALA A 236 -41.15 49.09 -51.11
N ILE A 237 -41.76 48.49 -50.09
CA ILE A 237 -43.11 48.89 -49.65
C ILE A 237 -43.08 50.26 -48.97
N GLU A 238 -42.05 50.55 -48.18
CA GLU A 238 -41.84 51.87 -47.57
C GLU A 238 -41.73 52.96 -48.64
N ALA A 239 -40.89 52.75 -49.66
CA ALA A 239 -40.73 53.69 -50.77
C ALA A 239 -42.02 53.82 -51.62
N ALA A 240 -42.76 52.73 -51.84
CA ALA A 240 -44.01 52.73 -52.59
C ALA A 240 -45.13 53.51 -51.87
N LEU A 241 -45.21 53.41 -50.54
CA LEU A 241 -46.18 54.11 -49.70
C LEU A 241 -45.77 55.57 -49.49
N GLY A 242 -44.50 55.84 -49.22
CA GLY A 242 -44.00 57.17 -48.87
C GLY A 242 -44.82 57.80 -47.74
N GLU A 243 -45.25 59.05 -47.90
CA GLU A 243 -46.10 59.75 -46.92
C GLU A 243 -47.45 59.04 -46.66
N ALA A 244 -47.94 58.23 -47.61
CA ALA A 244 -49.19 57.50 -47.44
C ALA A 244 -49.12 56.48 -46.30
N ALA A 245 -47.92 56.04 -45.90
CA ALA A 245 -47.72 55.21 -44.72
C ALA A 245 -48.29 55.85 -43.44
N GLN A 246 -48.27 57.19 -43.35
CA GLN A 246 -48.78 57.94 -42.20
C GLN A 246 -50.28 58.28 -42.27
N TYR A 247 -50.98 57.92 -43.35
CA TYR A 247 -52.39 58.28 -43.49
C TYR A 247 -53.24 57.55 -42.46
N ILE A 248 -54.15 58.30 -41.83
CA ILE A 248 -55.03 57.80 -40.78
C ILE A 248 -56.23 57.12 -41.43
N LEU A 249 -56.45 55.85 -41.10
CA LEU A 249 -57.59 55.08 -41.59
C LEU A 249 -58.83 55.47 -40.79
N CYS A 250 -59.82 56.04 -41.46
CA CYS A 250 -61.10 56.41 -40.85
C CYS A 250 -62.26 55.78 -41.61
N GLN A 251 -63.24 55.23 -40.90
CA GLN A 251 -64.34 54.52 -41.52
C GLN A 251 -65.18 55.42 -42.44
N ASN A 252 -65.61 56.56 -41.93
CA ASN A 252 -66.57 57.43 -42.58
C ASN A 252 -66.08 58.89 -42.68
N HIS A 253 -66.72 59.65 -43.57
CA HIS A 253 -66.31 61.03 -43.87
C HIS A 253 -66.60 62.01 -42.74
N ASP A 254 -67.70 61.82 -42.01
CA ASP A 254 -68.13 62.75 -40.96
C ASP A 254 -67.15 62.74 -39.78
N SER A 255 -66.76 61.55 -39.32
CA SER A 255 -65.74 61.39 -38.27
C SER A 255 -64.38 61.97 -38.67
N ALA A 256 -63.98 61.83 -39.95
CA ALA A 256 -62.74 62.44 -40.44
C ALA A 256 -62.82 63.98 -40.46
N CYS A 257 -63.96 64.54 -40.86
CA CYS A 257 -64.19 66.00 -40.82
C CYS A 257 -64.16 66.55 -39.40
N GLU A 258 -64.73 65.83 -38.42
CA GLU A 258 -64.65 66.18 -37.01
C GLU A 258 -63.20 66.17 -36.48
N ALA A 259 -62.43 65.14 -36.84
CA ALA A 259 -61.01 65.03 -36.49
C ALA A 259 -60.18 66.18 -37.09
N VAL A 260 -60.44 66.55 -38.35
CA VAL A 260 -59.81 67.71 -38.98
C VAL A 260 -60.21 69.03 -38.29
N ALA A 261 -61.48 69.19 -37.90
CA ALA A 261 -61.94 70.35 -37.17
C ALA A 261 -61.26 70.46 -35.79
N TYR A 262 -61.04 69.33 -35.11
CA TYR A 262 -60.27 69.26 -33.88
C TYR A 262 -58.83 69.71 -34.08
N LEU A 263 -58.13 69.20 -35.11
CA LEU A 263 -56.75 69.63 -35.41
C LEU A 263 -56.67 71.14 -35.69
N ARG A 264 -57.65 71.68 -36.43
CA ARG A 264 -57.72 73.12 -36.74
C ARG A 264 -57.97 73.97 -35.49
N ALA A 265 -58.90 73.57 -34.63
CA ALA A 265 -59.24 74.29 -33.41
C ALA A 265 -58.06 74.34 -32.43
N ASN A 266 -57.29 73.25 -32.35
CA ASN A 266 -56.14 73.15 -31.44
C ASN A 266 -54.81 73.55 -32.09
N LYS A 267 -54.81 73.93 -33.38
CA LYS A 267 -53.60 74.20 -34.18
C LYS A 267 -52.57 73.06 -34.10
N ALA A 268 -53.05 71.82 -34.01
CA ALA A 268 -52.26 70.65 -33.67
C ALA A 268 -51.56 70.00 -34.89
N GLY A 269 -51.42 70.74 -36.00
CA GLY A 269 -50.75 70.28 -37.22
C GLY A 269 -51.71 69.79 -38.31
N ARG A 270 -51.18 68.96 -39.22
CA ARG A 270 -51.89 68.43 -40.39
C ARG A 270 -51.81 66.91 -40.38
N ALA A 271 -52.92 66.27 -40.77
CA ALA A 271 -53.00 64.84 -41.00
C ALA A 271 -53.84 64.58 -42.25
N THR A 272 -53.56 63.47 -42.93
CA THR A 272 -54.34 63.01 -44.08
C THR A 272 -55.15 61.79 -43.66
N PHE A 273 -56.44 61.80 -43.97
CA PHE A 273 -57.36 60.71 -43.64
C PHE A 273 -57.73 59.93 -44.90
N LEU A 274 -57.66 58.60 -44.81
CA LEU A 274 -58.13 57.69 -45.83
C LEU A 274 -59.48 57.11 -45.41
N ILE A 275 -60.54 57.46 -46.14
CA ILE A 275 -61.91 57.02 -45.83
C ILE A 275 -62.13 55.60 -46.35
N THR A 276 -62.14 54.60 -45.47
CA THR A 276 -62.13 53.19 -45.86
C THR A 276 -63.43 52.74 -46.52
N ASP A 277 -64.59 53.30 -46.14
CA ASP A 277 -65.89 52.97 -46.75
C ASP A 277 -65.96 53.37 -48.24
N LYS A 278 -65.24 54.43 -48.63
CA LYS A 278 -65.28 55.03 -49.97
C LYS A 278 -64.14 54.60 -50.89
N LEU A 279 -63.29 53.66 -50.47
CA LEU A 279 -62.19 53.19 -51.30
C LEU A 279 -62.70 52.56 -52.61
N PRO A 280 -61.96 52.62 -53.72
CA PRO A 280 -62.38 51.91 -54.93
C PRO A 280 -62.39 50.39 -54.69
N MET A 281 -63.25 49.67 -55.41
CA MET A 281 -63.14 48.20 -55.48
C MET A 281 -61.92 47.84 -56.34
N PRO A 282 -61.25 46.70 -56.09
CA PRO A 282 -60.22 46.20 -56.96
C PRO A 282 -60.73 46.08 -58.41
N THR A 283 -60.03 46.74 -59.33
CA THR A 283 -60.32 46.66 -60.77
C THR A 283 -59.36 45.69 -61.43
N GLU A 284 -59.73 45.17 -62.60
CA GLU A 284 -58.79 44.36 -63.38
C GLU A 284 -57.51 45.15 -63.67
N ARG A 285 -56.36 44.50 -63.42
CA ARG A 285 -55.03 44.99 -63.77
C ARG A 285 -54.45 44.14 -64.91
N PRO A 286 -53.53 44.70 -65.73
CA PRO A 286 -52.79 43.92 -66.71
C PRO A 286 -52.14 42.71 -66.06
N ALA A 287 -51.91 41.67 -66.86
CA ALA A 287 -51.10 40.54 -66.42
C ALA A 287 -49.72 41.03 -65.98
N LEU A 288 -49.14 40.37 -64.97
CA LEU A 288 -47.81 40.71 -64.51
C LEU A 288 -46.81 40.56 -65.68
N PRO A 289 -46.03 41.61 -66.03
CA PRO A 289 -45.06 41.53 -67.12
C PRO A 289 -44.08 40.37 -66.90
N THR A 290 -43.87 39.55 -67.93
CA THR A 290 -42.89 38.46 -67.90
C THR A 290 -41.51 39.01 -68.23
N ILE A 291 -40.94 39.77 -67.30
CA ILE A 291 -39.61 40.39 -67.41
C ILE A 291 -38.74 39.85 -66.28
N ASP A 292 -37.51 39.48 -66.61
CA ASP A 292 -36.56 39.00 -65.60
C ASP A 292 -36.27 40.10 -64.55
N GLY A 293 -36.27 39.72 -63.29
CA GLY A 293 -36.16 40.65 -62.16
C GLY A 293 -37.48 41.31 -61.73
N VAL A 294 -38.65 40.98 -62.29
CA VAL A 294 -39.95 41.38 -61.72
C VAL A 294 -40.33 40.44 -60.57
N THR A 295 -40.54 40.99 -59.38
CA THR A 295 -40.93 40.23 -58.17
C THR A 295 -42.44 40.02 -58.09
N GLY A 296 -43.22 41.04 -58.42
CA GLY A 296 -44.68 40.97 -58.36
C GLY A 296 -45.33 42.33 -58.07
N TRP A 297 -46.64 42.31 -57.87
CA TRP A 297 -47.39 43.51 -57.48
C TRP A 297 -47.23 43.80 -55.98
N ALA A 298 -47.06 45.07 -55.62
CA ALA A 298 -46.75 45.47 -54.25
C ALA A 298 -47.84 45.11 -53.24
N ASP A 299 -49.12 45.18 -53.61
CA ASP A 299 -50.25 44.75 -52.78
C ASP A 299 -50.25 43.23 -52.49
N SER A 300 -49.62 42.44 -53.36
CA SER A 300 -49.51 40.99 -53.21
C SER A 300 -48.25 40.58 -52.41
N LEU A 301 -47.38 41.54 -52.08
CA LEU A 301 -46.15 41.37 -51.30
C LEU A 301 -46.28 41.89 -49.86
N VAL A 302 -47.52 42.14 -49.43
CA VAL A 302 -47.88 42.56 -48.08
C VAL A 302 -48.98 41.68 -47.52
N ALA A 303 -49.00 41.54 -46.20
CA ALA A 303 -50.07 40.92 -45.44
C ALA A 303 -50.89 42.01 -44.72
N CYS A 304 -52.21 41.91 -44.78
CA CYS A 304 -53.13 42.75 -44.01
C CYS A 304 -54.40 41.95 -43.67
N GLU A 305 -55.17 42.43 -42.70
CA GLU A 305 -56.49 41.86 -42.40
C GLU A 305 -57.44 42.09 -43.58
N GLU A 306 -58.41 41.18 -43.77
CA GLU A 306 -59.33 41.21 -44.92
C GLU A 306 -60.06 42.56 -45.08
N ARG A 307 -60.48 43.18 -43.96
CA ARG A 307 -61.10 44.51 -43.95
C ARG A 307 -60.23 45.64 -44.50
N HIS A 308 -58.91 45.46 -44.48
CA HIS A 308 -57.92 46.42 -44.98
C HIS A 308 -57.41 46.07 -46.38
N GLY A 309 -57.89 44.99 -47.01
CA GLY A 309 -57.48 44.60 -48.37
C GLY A 309 -57.71 45.71 -49.40
N ARG A 310 -58.78 46.50 -49.25
CA ARG A 310 -59.04 47.69 -50.09
C ARG A 310 -58.03 48.81 -49.89
N VAL A 311 -57.46 48.95 -48.69
CA VAL A 311 -56.40 49.92 -48.39
C VAL A 311 -55.11 49.51 -49.11
N ALA A 312 -54.71 48.25 -48.96
CA ALA A 312 -53.54 47.71 -49.65
C ALA A 312 -53.68 47.85 -51.17
N TRP A 313 -54.84 47.47 -51.73
CA TRP A 313 -55.10 47.64 -53.15
C TRP A 313 -55.05 49.11 -53.61
N ALA A 314 -55.70 50.02 -52.89
CA ALA A 314 -55.79 51.42 -53.30
C ALA A 314 -54.42 52.12 -53.33
N LEU A 315 -53.51 51.77 -52.41
CA LEU A 315 -52.20 52.40 -52.28
C LEU A 315 -51.10 51.67 -53.07
N LEU A 316 -51.19 50.34 -53.20
CA LEU A 316 -50.13 49.49 -53.74
C LEU A 316 -50.53 48.70 -54.99
N GLY A 317 -51.81 48.60 -55.34
CA GLY A 317 -52.31 47.77 -56.44
C GLY A 317 -51.86 48.21 -57.84
N ARG A 318 -51.34 49.44 -57.97
CA ARG A 318 -50.74 50.00 -59.19
C ARG A 318 -49.22 50.13 -59.11
N THR A 319 -48.59 49.49 -58.13
CA THR A 319 -47.14 49.51 -57.95
C THR A 319 -46.56 48.12 -58.20
N ILE A 320 -45.59 48.00 -59.09
CA ILE A 320 -44.85 46.77 -59.35
C ILE A 320 -43.50 46.79 -58.64
N VAL A 321 -43.11 45.69 -58.01
CA VAL A 321 -41.82 45.55 -57.34
C VAL A 321 -40.87 44.76 -58.23
N CYS A 322 -39.67 45.30 -58.44
CA CYS A 322 -38.61 44.72 -59.27
C CYS A 322 -37.31 44.61 -58.48
N GLN A 323 -36.36 43.80 -58.92
CA GLN A 323 -35.06 43.64 -58.26
C GLN A 323 -34.09 44.77 -58.63
N THR A 324 -34.20 45.31 -59.85
CA THR A 324 -33.28 46.31 -60.41
C THR A 324 -34.03 47.45 -61.09
N ILE A 325 -33.34 48.59 -61.25
CA ILE A 325 -33.87 49.78 -61.94
C ILE A 325 -34.15 49.46 -63.43
N ASP A 326 -33.31 48.64 -64.06
CA ASP A 326 -33.49 48.25 -65.47
C ASP A 326 -34.77 47.43 -65.66
N ALA A 327 -35.04 46.47 -64.76
CA ALA A 327 -36.28 45.70 -64.77
C ALA A 327 -37.51 46.59 -64.49
N ALA A 328 -37.38 47.54 -63.56
CA ALA A 328 -38.43 48.52 -63.27
C ALA A 328 -38.76 49.39 -64.50
N ARG A 329 -37.75 49.87 -65.23
CA ARG A 329 -37.95 50.65 -66.46
C ARG A 329 -38.62 49.82 -67.55
N ALA A 330 -38.13 48.61 -67.81
CA ALA A 330 -38.72 47.71 -68.80
C ALA A 330 -40.18 47.37 -68.48
N ALA A 331 -40.51 47.21 -67.19
CA ALA A 331 -41.89 46.99 -66.76
C ALA A 331 -42.80 48.20 -67.03
N LEU A 332 -42.32 49.42 -66.81
CA LEU A 332 -43.09 50.64 -67.07
C LEU A 332 -43.33 50.90 -68.56
N GLU A 333 -42.46 50.44 -69.46
CA GLU A 333 -42.66 50.57 -70.93
C GLU A 333 -43.84 49.72 -71.44
N VAL A 334 -44.18 48.64 -70.74
CA VAL A 334 -45.25 47.70 -71.15
C VAL A 334 -46.56 47.97 -70.40
N LEU A 335 -46.48 48.57 -69.21
CA LEU A 335 -47.65 48.89 -68.40
C LEU A 335 -48.34 50.18 -68.90
N PRO A 336 -49.67 50.30 -68.73
CA PRO A 336 -50.38 51.54 -69.04
C PRO A 336 -49.90 52.71 -68.17
N ASP A 337 -50.25 53.93 -68.59
CA ASP A 337 -49.98 55.12 -67.80
C ASP A 337 -50.59 55.04 -66.39
N GLY A 338 -49.86 55.63 -65.42
CA GLY A 338 -50.28 55.69 -64.02
C GLY A 338 -49.97 54.43 -63.20
N TYR A 339 -49.13 53.53 -63.69
CA TYR A 339 -48.45 52.52 -62.88
C TYR A 339 -47.09 53.04 -62.37
N ARG A 340 -46.67 52.56 -61.20
CA ARG A 340 -45.37 52.87 -60.60
C ARG A 340 -44.54 51.60 -60.49
N ALA A 341 -43.22 51.71 -60.54
CA ALA A 341 -42.31 50.61 -60.29
C ALA A 341 -41.39 50.97 -59.12
N VAL A 342 -41.05 50.00 -58.29
CA VAL A 342 -40.14 50.18 -57.15
C VAL A 342 -39.14 49.04 -57.10
N THR A 343 -37.87 49.32 -56.80
CA THR A 343 -36.86 48.28 -56.62
C THR A 343 -36.96 47.64 -55.23
N THR A 344 -36.45 46.42 -55.05
CA THR A 344 -36.30 45.80 -53.71
C THR A 344 -35.44 46.63 -52.76
N GLY A 345 -34.60 47.52 -53.30
CA GLY A 345 -33.80 48.49 -52.56
C GLY A 345 -34.52 49.80 -52.20
N GLY A 346 -35.72 50.04 -52.73
CA GLY A 346 -36.53 51.24 -52.45
C GLY A 346 -36.38 52.40 -53.46
N ASP A 347 -35.82 52.17 -54.64
CA ASP A 347 -35.80 53.18 -55.71
C ASP A 347 -37.17 53.22 -56.41
N VAL A 348 -37.74 54.42 -56.61
CA VAL A 348 -39.07 54.65 -57.23
C VAL A 348 -38.92 55.38 -58.56
#